data_AF-W1WHJ5-F1
#
_entry.id   AF-W1WHJ5-F1
#
_cell.length_a   1.000
_cell.length_b   1.000
_cell.length_c   1.000
_cell.angle_alpha   90.00
_cell.angle_beta   90.00
_cell.angle_gamma   90.00
#
_symmetry.space_group_name_H-M   'P 1'
#
loop_
_entity.id
_entity.type
_entity.pdbx_description
1 polymer ?
#
loop_
_entity_poly.entity_id
_entity_poly.type
_entity_poly.pdbx_seq_one_letter_code
_entity_poly.pdbx_strand_id
1 'polypeptide(L)'
;DTITLGTDPTKQVKLDGSNGTITTGTGNNEVKIDGSNGSITAGNTVKAGDVVMGSQTSGGQTGNFVTGLDNKTWNPNNPVAVSGRAATEDQLKAVNDDFNDKARNGRVFQGDQAGNDGKVVKGLGDTVNLKGGADVTRLSDNNIAVLKNTAGDGYDIKLAKDLNLKDGSTSYTKTVPGTNTTIPYTVDTKVDGGGVTITPSINGTPVPGRTVTLTENGLNNGNNTITNVAPGVNGTDAVNVNQLRNAMHSVDGKIADVGAASAAMAGL
;
A
#
# COMPACT_ATOMS: atom_id res chain seq x y z
N ASP A 1 -64.54 49.10 -3.79
CA ASP A 1 -64.48 49.62 -5.16
C ASP A 1 -64.19 48.54 -6.16
N THR A 2 -64.67 48.71 -7.40
CA THR A 2 -64.40 47.80 -8.52
C THR A 2 -63.82 48.56 -9.71
N ILE A 3 -62.77 48.00 -10.32
CA ILE A 3 -62.05 48.54 -11.47
C ILE A 3 -61.91 47.41 -12.48
N THR A 4 -62.36 47.63 -13.71
CA THR A 4 -62.23 46.66 -14.80
C THR A 4 -61.45 47.30 -15.94
N LEU A 5 -60.43 46.62 -16.42
CA LEU A 5 -59.46 47.14 -17.38
C LEU A 5 -59.35 46.19 -18.57
N GLY A 6 -59.19 46.77 -19.77
CA GLY A 6 -59.11 46.03 -21.04
C GLY A 6 -60.44 46.04 -21.79
N THR A 7 -60.36 46.20 -23.11
CA THR A 7 -61.55 46.25 -23.98
C THR A 7 -61.93 44.88 -24.53
N ASP A 8 -60.95 43.98 -24.73
CA ASP A 8 -61.17 42.57 -25.11
C ASP A 8 -61.70 41.80 -23.89
N PRO A 9 -62.95 41.31 -23.93
CA PRO A 9 -63.58 40.58 -22.83
C PRO A 9 -62.77 39.38 -22.34
N THR A 10 -62.01 38.73 -23.22
CA THR A 10 -61.33 37.48 -22.87
C THR A 10 -60.04 37.67 -22.08
N LYS A 11 -59.60 38.92 -21.94
CA LYS A 11 -58.31 39.30 -21.36
C LYS A 11 -58.44 40.34 -20.28
N GLN A 12 -59.66 40.57 -19.82
CA GLN A 12 -59.89 41.63 -18.85
C GLN A 12 -59.30 41.29 -17.50
N VAL A 13 -58.96 42.36 -16.80
CA VAL A 13 -58.55 42.30 -15.41
C VAL A 13 -59.58 43.03 -14.58
N LYS A 14 -60.13 42.33 -13.61
CA LYS A 14 -61.09 42.82 -12.65
C LYS A 14 -60.43 42.86 -11.29
N LEU A 15 -60.41 44.06 -10.72
CA LEU A 15 -59.98 44.29 -9.36
C LEU A 15 -61.18 44.75 -8.57
N ASP A 16 -61.35 44.12 -7.43
CA ASP A 16 -62.46 44.36 -6.55
C ASP A 16 -61.92 44.54 -5.14
N GLY A 17 -61.69 45.81 -4.81
CA GLY A 17 -61.18 46.26 -3.51
C GLY A 17 -62.25 46.29 -2.42
N SER A 18 -63.54 46.19 -2.76
CA SER A 18 -64.53 45.85 -1.74
C SER A 18 -64.38 44.38 -1.32
N ASN A 19 -63.97 43.52 -2.25
CA ASN A 19 -63.87 42.08 -2.05
C ASN A 19 -62.45 41.55 -1.82
N GLY A 20 -61.40 42.39 -1.83
CA GLY A 20 -60.00 41.95 -1.64
C GLY A 20 -59.47 41.03 -2.74
N THR A 21 -60.04 41.11 -3.95
CA THR A 21 -59.78 40.15 -5.03
C THR A 21 -59.37 40.78 -6.35
N ILE A 22 -58.69 39.96 -7.15
CA ILE A 22 -58.10 40.29 -8.43
C ILE A 22 -58.32 39.08 -9.33
N THR A 23 -58.95 39.27 -10.49
CA THR A 23 -59.25 38.19 -11.44
C THR A 23 -58.88 38.65 -12.84
N THR A 24 -58.17 37.83 -13.61
CA THR A 24 -57.46 38.25 -14.82
C THR A 24 -57.55 37.20 -15.89
N GLY A 25 -57.65 37.64 -17.15
CA GLY A 25 -57.86 36.70 -18.22
C GLY A 25 -59.23 36.06 -18.08
N THR A 26 -59.51 35.17 -19.00
CA THR A 26 -60.75 34.40 -19.01
C THR A 26 -60.45 33.09 -19.72
N GLY A 27 -61.31 32.09 -19.56
CA GLY A 27 -61.04 30.76 -20.11
C GLY A 27 -59.82 30.11 -19.47
N ASN A 28 -59.15 29.18 -20.16
CA ASN A 28 -58.04 28.37 -19.61
C ASN A 28 -56.82 29.17 -19.13
N ASN A 29 -56.80 30.47 -19.36
CA ASN A 29 -55.70 31.35 -19.01
C ASN A 29 -56.06 32.28 -17.84
N GLU A 30 -57.19 32.02 -17.16
CA GLU A 30 -57.65 32.87 -16.07
C GLU A 30 -56.81 32.68 -14.80
N VAL A 31 -56.50 33.77 -14.10
CA VAL A 31 -55.73 33.77 -12.86
C VAL A 31 -56.42 34.67 -11.86
N LYS A 32 -56.50 34.21 -10.62
CA LYS A 32 -57.16 34.92 -9.54
C LYS A 32 -56.30 34.98 -8.28
N ILE A 33 -56.30 36.13 -7.65
CA ILE A 33 -55.62 36.36 -6.38
C ILE A 33 -56.59 37.00 -5.41
N ASP A 34 -56.43 36.58 -4.17
CA ASP A 34 -57.29 36.99 -3.09
C ASP A 34 -56.45 37.30 -1.86
N GLY A 35 -56.33 38.60 -1.59
CA GLY A 35 -55.52 39.15 -0.51
C GLY A 35 -56.18 39.04 0.85
N SER A 36 -57.50 38.89 0.89
CA SER A 36 -58.20 38.53 2.13
C SER A 36 -57.91 37.07 2.52
N ASN A 37 -57.56 36.23 1.53
CA ASN A 37 -57.41 34.78 1.70
C ASN A 37 -55.96 34.26 1.64
N GLY A 38 -54.98 35.11 1.33
CA GLY A 38 -53.57 34.68 1.21
C GLY A 38 -53.35 33.62 0.14
N SER A 39 -54.08 33.71 -1.00
CA SER A 39 -54.10 32.66 -2.02
C SER A 39 -54.04 33.16 -3.45
N ILE A 40 -53.70 32.22 -4.35
CA ILE A 40 -53.43 32.43 -5.77
C ILE A 40 -53.98 31.23 -6.55
N THR A 41 -54.60 31.48 -7.69
CA THR A 41 -55.29 30.51 -8.53
C THR A 41 -54.92 30.77 -9.99
N ALA A 42 -54.59 29.75 -10.79
CA ALA A 42 -54.24 29.89 -12.20
C ALA A 42 -54.89 28.81 -13.08
N GLY A 43 -55.30 29.19 -14.29
CA GLY A 43 -56.33 28.50 -15.06
C GLY A 43 -55.88 27.30 -15.89
N ASN A 44 -54.59 27.18 -16.20
CA ASN A 44 -54.08 26.09 -17.03
C ASN A 44 -53.29 25.04 -16.24
N THR A 45 -52.44 25.45 -15.31
CA THR A 45 -51.70 24.48 -14.48
C THR A 45 -51.44 25.09 -13.12
N VAL A 46 -52.00 24.41 -12.13
CA VAL A 46 -51.67 24.42 -10.71
C VAL A 46 -51.89 22.97 -10.26
N LYS A 47 -50.87 22.13 -10.40
CA LYS A 47 -50.92 20.70 -10.06
C LYS A 47 -50.22 20.50 -8.72
N ALA A 48 -50.99 20.02 -7.73
CA ALA A 48 -50.63 19.77 -6.33
C ALA A 48 -51.58 18.69 -5.75
N GLY A 49 -51.08 17.55 -5.24
CA GLY A 49 -51.86 16.41 -4.71
C GLY A 49 -51.93 16.42 -3.17
N ASP A 50 -51.33 15.42 -2.51
CA ASP A 50 -50.93 15.49 -1.08
C ASP A 50 -49.85 16.56 -0.82
N VAL A 51 -49.47 17.26 -1.88
CA VAL A 51 -48.40 18.24 -1.92
C VAL A 51 -48.81 19.50 -1.19
N VAL A 52 -48.34 19.62 0.05
CA VAL A 52 -48.45 20.86 0.83
C VAL A 52 -47.24 21.72 0.52
N MET A 53 -47.49 22.92 -0.01
CA MET A 53 -46.48 23.92 -0.34
C MET A 53 -46.62 25.11 0.59
N GLY A 54 -45.50 25.56 1.14
CA GLY A 54 -45.44 26.73 2.02
C GLY A 54 -45.09 26.36 3.47
N SER A 55 -45.30 27.32 4.37
CA SER A 55 -44.87 27.23 5.77
C SER A 55 -45.65 26.13 6.50
N GLN A 56 -44.92 25.16 7.05
CA GLN A 56 -45.46 24.01 7.75
C GLN A 56 -44.43 23.44 8.75
N THR A 57 -44.90 22.69 9.74
CA THR A 57 -44.03 21.92 10.64
C THR A 57 -43.96 20.47 10.17
N SER A 58 -42.77 20.00 9.79
CA SER A 58 -42.53 18.61 9.36
C SER A 58 -41.18 18.12 9.89
N GLY A 59 -41.10 16.85 10.31
CA GLY A 59 -39.88 16.27 10.87
C GLY A 59 -39.33 17.02 12.10
N GLY A 60 -40.19 17.71 12.86
CA GLY A 60 -39.79 18.53 14.01
C GLY A 60 -39.26 19.93 13.67
N GLN A 61 -39.29 20.35 12.41
CA GLN A 61 -38.85 21.68 11.96
C GLN A 61 -40.01 22.45 11.34
N THR A 62 -40.13 23.74 11.67
CA THR A 62 -41.10 24.66 11.04
C THR A 62 -40.40 25.47 9.96
N GLY A 63 -40.90 25.43 8.73
CA GLY A 63 -40.31 26.09 7.58
C GLY A 63 -41.14 25.92 6.32
N ASN A 64 -40.68 26.47 5.20
CA ASN A 64 -41.35 26.30 3.92
C ASN A 64 -40.94 24.98 3.27
N PHE A 65 -41.89 24.10 3.04
CA PHE A 65 -41.61 22.79 2.45
C PHE A 65 -42.59 22.45 1.33
N VAL A 66 -42.22 21.42 0.56
CA VAL A 66 -43.06 20.73 -0.40
C VAL A 66 -43.11 19.28 0.06
N THR A 67 -44.12 18.93 0.85
CA THR A 67 -44.28 17.58 1.42
C THR A 67 -45.29 16.76 0.61
N GLY A 68 -45.62 15.53 1.03
CA GLY A 68 -46.65 14.71 0.36
C GLY A 68 -46.27 14.19 -1.02
N LEU A 69 -44.98 14.10 -1.33
CA LEU A 69 -44.48 13.47 -2.55
C LEU A 69 -44.30 11.95 -2.35
N ASP A 70 -44.75 11.14 -3.32
CA ASP A 70 -44.71 9.67 -3.27
C ASP A 70 -43.35 9.05 -3.61
N ASN A 71 -42.52 9.77 -4.37
CA ASN A 71 -41.24 9.28 -4.84
C ASN A 71 -40.22 9.28 -3.69
N LYS A 72 -40.33 8.33 -2.77
CA LYS A 72 -39.48 8.22 -1.58
C LYS A 72 -38.33 7.21 -1.75
N THR A 73 -38.49 6.26 -2.65
CA THR A 73 -37.47 5.24 -2.90
C THR A 73 -36.58 5.61 -4.08
N TRP A 74 -35.31 5.28 -3.97
CA TRP A 74 -34.35 5.32 -5.07
C TRP A 74 -33.51 4.05 -5.02
N ASN A 75 -33.28 3.42 -6.18
CA ASN A 75 -32.36 2.29 -6.30
C ASN A 75 -31.06 2.77 -6.96
N PRO A 76 -29.98 3.00 -6.21
CA PRO A 76 -28.70 3.46 -6.76
C PRO A 76 -28.05 2.50 -7.75
N ASN A 77 -28.36 1.19 -7.67
CA ASN A 77 -27.79 0.16 -8.54
C ASN A 77 -28.56 0.00 -9.86
N ASN A 78 -29.79 0.52 -9.94
CA ASN A 78 -30.59 0.57 -11.16
C ASN A 78 -31.46 1.83 -11.16
N PRO A 79 -30.85 3.00 -11.43
CA PRO A 79 -31.54 4.27 -11.32
C PRO A 79 -32.55 4.43 -12.47
N VAL A 80 -33.83 4.56 -12.13
CA VAL A 80 -34.91 4.84 -13.10
C VAL A 80 -35.54 6.19 -12.75
N ALA A 81 -35.00 7.24 -13.35
CA ALA A 81 -35.56 8.59 -13.22
C ALA A 81 -36.77 8.76 -14.14
N VAL A 82 -37.85 9.34 -13.61
CA VAL A 82 -38.93 9.87 -14.46
C VAL A 82 -38.66 11.34 -14.69
N SER A 83 -38.36 11.69 -15.94
CA SER A 83 -38.04 13.07 -16.32
C SER A 83 -39.19 14.03 -16.00
N GLY A 84 -38.85 15.23 -15.53
CA GLY A 84 -39.79 16.32 -15.24
C GLY A 84 -40.49 16.23 -13.87
N ARG A 85 -40.08 15.33 -12.97
CA ARG A 85 -40.59 15.24 -11.59
C ARG A 85 -39.57 15.78 -10.57
N ALA A 86 -40.06 16.38 -9.48
CA ALA A 86 -39.21 16.78 -8.34
C ALA A 86 -38.69 15.55 -7.59
N ALA A 87 -37.48 15.61 -7.03
CA ALA A 87 -36.92 14.57 -6.15
C ALA A 87 -37.28 14.84 -4.68
N THR A 88 -37.40 13.79 -3.86
CA THR A 88 -37.60 13.92 -2.40
C THR A 88 -36.27 13.83 -1.64
N GLU A 89 -36.27 14.33 -0.40
CA GLU A 89 -35.15 14.15 0.53
C GLU A 89 -34.84 12.67 0.79
N ASP A 90 -35.84 11.79 0.80
CA ASP A 90 -35.63 10.35 0.95
C ASP A 90 -34.82 9.75 -0.23
N GLN A 91 -35.10 10.19 -1.47
CA GLN A 91 -34.32 9.79 -2.64
C GLN A 91 -32.89 10.33 -2.59
N LEU A 92 -32.72 11.59 -2.19
CA LEU A 92 -31.40 12.19 -2.02
C LEU A 92 -30.62 11.49 -0.91
N LYS A 93 -31.29 11.13 0.19
CA LYS A 93 -30.71 10.35 1.28
C LYS A 93 -30.27 8.97 0.79
N ALA A 94 -31.10 8.26 0.04
CA ALA A 94 -30.73 6.96 -0.52
C ALA A 94 -29.49 7.04 -1.44
N VAL A 95 -29.39 8.11 -2.25
CA VAL A 95 -28.19 8.38 -3.06
C VAL A 95 -26.98 8.72 -2.17
N ASN A 96 -27.16 9.57 -1.16
CA ASN A 96 -26.10 9.99 -0.25
C ASN A 96 -25.57 8.82 0.58
N ASP A 97 -26.45 7.96 1.08
CA ASP A 97 -26.07 6.78 1.87
C ASP A 97 -25.29 5.80 0.99
N ASP A 98 -25.76 5.51 -0.22
CA ASP A 98 -25.03 4.66 -1.18
C ASP A 98 -23.68 5.26 -1.60
N PHE A 99 -23.64 6.57 -1.84
CA PHE A 99 -22.40 7.28 -2.10
C PHE A 99 -21.44 7.17 -0.92
N ASN A 100 -21.91 7.41 0.30
CA ASN A 100 -21.08 7.34 1.51
C ASN A 100 -20.60 5.92 1.78
N ASP A 101 -21.42 4.90 1.55
CA ASP A 101 -21.03 3.50 1.70
C ASP A 101 -19.96 3.13 0.68
N LYS A 102 -20.12 3.50 -0.59
CA LYS A 102 -19.11 3.30 -1.63
C LYS A 102 -17.85 4.13 -1.37
N ALA A 103 -17.98 5.35 -0.88
CA ALA A 103 -16.86 6.24 -0.59
C ALA A 103 -16.05 5.75 0.62
N ARG A 104 -16.71 5.27 1.69
CA ARG A 104 -16.07 4.73 2.89
C ARG A 104 -15.42 3.37 2.64
N ASN A 105 -16.09 2.50 1.88
CA ASN A 105 -15.55 1.17 1.55
C ASN A 105 -14.54 1.23 0.39
N GLY A 106 -14.55 2.31 -0.39
CA GLY A 106 -13.53 2.70 -1.36
C GLY A 106 -12.87 1.54 -2.10
N ARG A 107 -11.57 1.34 -1.85
CA ARG A 107 -10.77 0.24 -2.39
C ARG A 107 -10.46 -0.77 -1.30
N VAL A 108 -10.62 -2.04 -1.64
CA VAL A 108 -10.21 -3.18 -0.81
C VAL A 108 -8.92 -3.77 -1.40
N PHE A 109 -7.89 -3.90 -0.58
CA PHE A 109 -6.63 -4.57 -0.91
C PHE A 109 -6.56 -5.86 -0.12
N GLN A 110 -6.43 -6.99 -0.82
CA GLN A 110 -6.31 -8.29 -0.21
C GLN A 110 -4.83 -8.68 -0.21
N GLY A 111 -4.25 -8.89 0.98
CA GLY A 111 -2.95 -9.52 1.15
C GLY A 111 -3.05 -11.05 1.15
N ASP A 112 -1.92 -11.70 1.36
CA ASP A 112 -1.80 -13.16 1.32
C ASP A 112 -2.56 -13.88 2.44
N GLN A 113 -2.89 -13.20 3.54
CA GLN A 113 -3.74 -13.78 4.58
C GLN A 113 -5.17 -14.00 4.05
N ALA A 114 -5.69 -15.21 4.24
CA ALA A 114 -7.01 -15.57 3.76
C ALA A 114 -8.15 -14.82 4.49
N GLY A 115 -9.28 -14.67 3.82
CA GLY A 115 -10.49 -14.10 4.41
C GLY A 115 -10.37 -12.61 4.72
N ASN A 116 -11.08 -12.15 5.74
CA ASN A 116 -11.13 -10.73 6.09
C ASN A 116 -9.85 -10.23 6.78
N ASP A 117 -9.03 -11.13 7.32
CA ASP A 117 -7.81 -10.76 8.05
C ASP A 117 -6.71 -10.20 7.13
N GLY A 118 -6.73 -10.57 5.85
CA GLY A 118 -5.83 -9.97 4.85
C GLY A 118 -6.43 -8.76 4.13
N LYS A 119 -7.67 -8.35 4.44
CA LYS A 119 -8.30 -7.21 3.78
C LYS A 119 -7.91 -5.90 4.45
N VAL A 120 -7.45 -4.97 3.63
CA VAL A 120 -7.26 -3.57 3.99
C VAL A 120 -8.25 -2.75 3.19
N VAL A 121 -9.25 -2.18 3.87
CA VAL A 121 -10.26 -1.29 3.27
C VAL A 121 -9.85 0.15 3.50
N LYS A 122 -9.78 0.94 2.42
CA LYS A 122 -9.45 2.37 2.48
C LYS A 122 -10.47 3.17 1.70
N GLY A 123 -11.00 4.23 2.30
CA GLY A 123 -11.97 5.09 1.66
C GLY A 123 -11.39 5.84 0.46
N LEU A 124 -12.26 6.38 -0.38
CA LEU A 124 -11.86 7.25 -1.48
C LEU A 124 -11.21 8.53 -0.90
N GLY A 125 -9.94 8.75 -1.23
CA GLY A 125 -9.14 9.87 -0.73
C GLY A 125 -8.23 9.53 0.46
N ASP A 126 -8.38 8.36 1.07
CA ASP A 126 -7.47 7.93 2.12
C ASP A 126 -6.12 7.45 1.54
N THR A 127 -5.04 7.75 2.24
CA THR A 127 -3.71 7.21 1.91
C THR A 127 -3.59 5.73 2.26
N VAL A 128 -3.19 4.91 1.29
CA VAL A 128 -2.76 3.52 1.50
C VAL A 128 -1.27 3.54 1.83
N ASN A 129 -0.89 3.12 3.05
CA ASN A 129 0.50 3.02 3.44
C ASN A 129 1.08 1.66 3.01
N LEU A 130 2.08 1.66 2.13
CA LEU A 130 2.84 0.48 1.72
C LEU A 130 4.29 0.67 2.15
N LYS A 131 4.67 0.19 3.34
CA LYS A 131 6.01 0.40 3.92
C LYS A 131 6.75 -0.94 4.05
N GLY A 132 7.87 -1.08 3.34
CA GLY A 132 8.72 -2.27 3.38
C GLY A 132 9.81 -2.28 4.46
N GLY A 133 9.99 -1.18 5.20
CA GLY A 133 10.94 -1.09 6.32
C GLY A 133 12.43 -0.95 5.94
N ALA A 134 12.78 -0.94 4.66
CA ALA A 134 14.16 -0.75 4.19
C ALA A 134 14.62 0.71 4.32
N ASP A 135 15.94 0.90 4.46
CA ASP A 135 16.59 2.20 4.33
C ASP A 135 16.45 2.71 2.90
N VAL A 136 15.84 3.89 2.73
CA VAL A 136 15.52 4.50 1.43
C VAL A 136 16.76 4.87 0.61
N THR A 137 17.93 4.90 1.23
CA THR A 137 19.22 5.15 0.55
C THR A 137 19.91 3.86 0.08
N ARG A 138 19.36 2.70 0.45
CA ARG A 138 19.93 1.37 0.19
C ARG A 138 18.93 0.48 -0.55
N LEU A 139 18.38 0.98 -1.65
CA LEU A 139 17.39 0.29 -2.48
C LEU A 139 18.03 -0.31 -3.73
N SER A 140 17.43 -1.40 -4.21
CA SER A 140 17.79 -2.04 -5.47
C SER A 140 16.71 -1.77 -6.53
N ASP A 141 17.12 -1.68 -7.79
CA ASP A 141 16.22 -1.42 -8.91
C ASP A 141 15.92 -2.71 -9.67
N ASN A 142 14.74 -2.80 -10.28
CA ASN A 142 14.33 -3.86 -11.21
C ASN A 142 14.28 -5.29 -10.64
N ASN A 143 14.36 -5.45 -9.31
CA ASN A 143 14.31 -6.77 -8.68
C ASN A 143 12.90 -7.26 -8.36
N ILE A 144 11.90 -6.38 -8.43
CA ILE A 144 10.50 -6.72 -8.18
C ILE A 144 9.72 -6.42 -9.47
N ALA A 145 9.03 -7.44 -9.97
CA ALA A 145 8.10 -7.34 -11.08
C ALA A 145 6.67 -7.47 -10.57
N VAL A 146 5.76 -6.69 -11.15
CA VAL A 146 4.32 -6.72 -10.87
C VAL A 146 3.61 -7.18 -12.12
N LEU A 147 2.95 -8.33 -12.07
CA LEU A 147 2.24 -8.93 -13.22
C LEU A 147 0.77 -9.11 -12.87
N LYS A 148 -0.14 -8.84 -13.80
CA LYS A 148 -1.57 -9.16 -13.60
C LYS A 148 -1.69 -10.65 -13.29
N ASN A 149 -2.42 -11.00 -12.23
CA ASN A 149 -2.61 -12.39 -11.86
C ASN A 149 -3.57 -13.10 -12.83
N THR A 150 -3.55 -14.43 -12.83
CA THR A 150 -4.39 -15.24 -13.73
C THR A 150 -5.88 -15.05 -13.47
N ALA A 151 -6.28 -14.83 -12.21
CA ALA A 151 -7.69 -14.62 -11.82
C ALA A 151 -8.25 -13.26 -12.29
N GLY A 152 -7.39 -12.30 -12.58
CA GLY A 152 -7.75 -10.97 -13.07
C GLY A 152 -8.28 -10.00 -12.02
N ASP A 153 -8.24 -10.38 -10.74
CA ASP A 153 -8.65 -9.59 -9.58
C ASP A 153 -7.48 -8.90 -8.87
N GLY A 154 -6.24 -9.09 -9.32
CA GLY A 154 -5.06 -8.51 -8.71
C GLY A 154 -3.77 -8.60 -9.52
N TYR A 155 -2.65 -8.46 -8.82
CA TYR A 155 -1.31 -8.56 -9.38
C TYR A 155 -0.45 -9.49 -8.53
N ASP A 156 0.32 -10.36 -9.17
CA ASP A 156 1.41 -11.09 -8.54
C ASP A 156 2.62 -10.15 -8.40
N ILE A 157 3.18 -10.09 -7.19
CA ILE A 157 4.44 -9.39 -6.91
C ILE A 157 5.54 -10.46 -6.85
N LYS A 158 6.47 -10.44 -7.82
CA LYS A 158 7.50 -11.48 -7.97
C LYS A 158 8.90 -10.89 -7.89
N LEU A 159 9.82 -11.63 -7.29
CA LEU A 159 11.24 -11.33 -7.37
C LEU A 159 11.80 -11.78 -8.73
N ALA A 160 12.78 -11.05 -9.24
CA ALA A 160 13.59 -11.49 -10.37
C ALA A 160 14.37 -12.78 -10.01
N LYS A 161 14.61 -13.65 -10.99
CA LYS A 161 15.45 -14.85 -10.78
C LYS A 161 16.89 -14.45 -10.46
N ASP A 162 17.38 -13.45 -11.17
CA ASP A 162 18.68 -12.84 -10.95
C ASP A 162 18.47 -11.50 -10.23
N LEU A 163 18.82 -11.45 -8.94
CA LEU A 163 18.73 -10.23 -8.15
C LEU A 163 19.88 -9.29 -8.51
N ASN A 164 19.55 -8.16 -9.14
CA ASN A 164 20.46 -7.05 -9.37
C ASN A 164 20.62 -6.20 -8.11
N LEU A 165 21.48 -6.64 -7.20
CA LEU A 165 21.81 -5.88 -5.99
C LEU A 165 22.86 -4.80 -6.24
N LYS A 166 23.29 -4.58 -7.49
CA LYS A 166 24.38 -3.68 -7.92
C LYS A 166 25.74 -4.01 -7.29
N ASP A 167 25.92 -3.71 -6.00
CA ASP A 167 27.12 -4.08 -5.25
C ASP A 167 27.17 -5.58 -4.93
N GLY A 168 26.10 -6.32 -5.24
CA GLY A 168 25.99 -7.75 -4.97
C GLY A 168 25.89 -8.06 -3.47
N SER A 169 25.75 -7.02 -2.63
CA SER A 169 25.94 -7.09 -1.18
C SER A 169 24.79 -7.84 -0.52
N THR A 170 25.09 -9.04 -0.03
CA THR A 170 24.32 -9.65 1.06
C THR A 170 25.15 -9.58 2.34
N SER A 171 24.51 -9.21 3.46
CA SER A 171 25.17 -9.12 4.77
C SER A 171 24.42 -9.98 5.76
N TYR A 172 25.14 -10.87 6.43
CA TYR A 172 24.60 -11.73 7.48
C TYR A 172 25.35 -11.44 8.77
N THR A 173 24.64 -10.94 9.78
CA THR A 173 25.21 -10.71 11.11
C THR A 173 24.72 -11.80 12.04
N LYS A 174 25.65 -12.56 12.63
CA LYS A 174 25.35 -13.52 13.69
C LYS A 174 25.99 -13.06 14.99
N THR A 175 25.17 -12.85 16.01
CA THR A 175 25.66 -12.76 17.39
C THR A 175 25.94 -14.16 17.89
N VAL A 176 27.18 -14.43 18.28
CA VAL A 176 27.56 -15.71 18.87
C VAL A 176 27.60 -15.53 20.39
N PRO A 177 26.79 -16.27 21.16
CA PRO A 177 26.90 -16.28 22.62
C PRO A 177 28.32 -16.72 23.00
N GLY A 178 29.04 -15.90 23.75
CA GLY A 178 30.40 -16.19 24.17
C GLY A 178 30.42 -17.42 25.07
N THR A 179 30.76 -18.58 24.53
CA THR A 179 31.13 -19.73 25.35
C THR A 179 32.49 -19.40 25.96
N ASN A 180 32.52 -18.96 27.22
CA ASN A 180 33.67 -18.64 28.09
C ASN A 180 34.24 -17.20 28.16
N THR A 181 33.64 -16.18 27.53
CA THR A 181 33.97 -14.78 27.87
C THR A 181 32.71 -13.92 27.87
N THR A 182 32.57 -13.06 28.87
CA THR A 182 31.40 -12.20 29.16
C THR A 182 31.06 -11.19 28.05
N ILE A 183 31.81 -11.17 26.94
CA ILE A 183 31.68 -10.16 25.89
C ILE A 183 31.02 -10.80 24.65
N PRO A 184 29.88 -10.28 24.17
CA PRO A 184 29.25 -10.77 22.95
C PRO A 184 30.15 -10.53 21.74
N TYR A 185 30.22 -11.53 20.88
CA TYR A 185 30.99 -11.48 19.64
C TYR A 185 30.02 -11.49 18.46
N THR A 186 30.29 -10.65 17.46
CA THR A 186 29.52 -10.60 16.21
C THR A 186 30.38 -11.07 15.05
N VAL A 187 29.75 -11.76 14.10
CA VAL A 187 30.38 -12.14 12.84
C VAL A 187 29.54 -11.58 11.72
N ASP A 188 30.15 -10.73 10.90
CA ASP A 188 29.55 -10.20 9.70
C ASP A 188 30.09 -10.94 8.48
N THR A 189 29.23 -11.64 7.74
CA THR A 189 29.59 -12.20 6.44
C THR A 189 29.07 -11.28 5.35
N LYS A 190 29.97 -10.75 4.53
CA LYS A 190 29.65 -9.96 3.35
C LYS A 190 29.99 -10.76 2.10
N VAL A 191 29.03 -10.85 1.19
CA VAL A 191 29.25 -11.33 -0.18
C VAL A 191 28.95 -10.17 -1.10
N ASP A 192 29.89 -9.81 -1.97
CA ASP A 192 29.76 -8.70 -2.91
C ASP A 192 30.55 -8.97 -4.21
N GLY A 193 30.57 -7.99 -5.12
CA GLY A 193 31.36 -8.09 -6.36
C GLY A 193 32.88 -8.24 -6.15
N GLY A 194 33.41 -7.99 -4.96
CA GLY A 194 34.81 -8.19 -4.58
C GLY A 194 35.12 -9.54 -3.93
N GLY A 195 34.10 -10.32 -3.54
CA GLY A 195 34.24 -11.69 -3.05
C GLY A 195 33.46 -11.96 -1.75
N VAL A 196 34.02 -12.81 -0.90
CA VAL A 196 33.43 -13.21 0.39
C VAL A 196 34.34 -12.76 1.52
N THR A 197 33.80 -12.05 2.49
CA THR A 197 34.51 -11.60 3.69
C THR A 197 33.77 -12.03 4.95
N ILE A 198 34.48 -12.59 5.92
CA ILE A 198 33.96 -12.97 7.25
C ILE A 198 34.68 -12.14 8.31
N THR A 199 33.88 -11.25 8.90
CA THR A 199 34.03 -10.18 9.91
C THR A 199 33.95 -10.49 11.42
N PRO A 200 34.86 -11.23 12.07
CA PRO A 200 34.99 -11.25 13.53
C PRO A 200 35.02 -9.86 14.17
N SER A 201 34.09 -9.53 15.08
CA SER A 201 34.10 -8.27 15.81
C SER A 201 33.72 -8.42 17.29
N ILE A 202 34.36 -7.61 18.14
CA ILE A 202 34.03 -7.46 19.56
C ILE A 202 33.58 -6.02 19.77
N ASN A 203 32.36 -5.82 20.30
CA ASN A 203 31.76 -4.49 20.47
C ASN A 203 31.82 -3.63 19.18
N GLY A 204 31.57 -4.24 18.02
CA GLY A 204 31.61 -3.56 16.72
C GLY A 204 33.00 -3.24 16.16
N THR A 205 34.07 -3.62 16.87
CA THR A 205 35.45 -3.46 16.38
C THR A 205 35.98 -4.78 15.82
N PRO A 206 36.44 -4.81 14.56
CA PRO A 206 37.05 -6.01 13.97
C PRO A 206 38.22 -6.55 14.80
N VAL A 207 38.26 -7.86 15.00
CA VAL A 207 39.39 -8.51 15.67
C VAL A 207 40.58 -8.56 14.70
N PRO A 208 41.71 -7.89 15.00
CA PRO A 208 42.83 -7.79 14.08
C PRO A 208 43.35 -9.18 13.65
N GLY A 209 43.55 -9.35 12.35
CA GLY A 209 44.12 -10.57 11.77
C GLY A 209 43.22 -11.79 11.84
N ARG A 210 41.94 -11.66 12.22
CA ARG A 210 40.97 -12.77 12.24
C ARG A 210 39.98 -12.76 11.07
N THR A 211 39.93 -11.70 10.28
CA THR A 211 39.10 -11.61 9.07
C THR A 211 39.51 -12.67 8.05
N VAL A 212 38.52 -13.43 7.57
CA VAL A 212 38.68 -14.39 6.47
C VAL A 212 38.20 -13.74 5.18
N THR A 213 38.96 -13.81 4.10
CA THR A 213 38.56 -13.26 2.80
C THR A 213 38.84 -14.24 1.68
N LEU A 214 37.90 -14.39 0.75
CA LEU A 214 38.10 -15.02 -0.55
C LEU A 214 37.78 -13.96 -1.62
N THR A 215 38.81 -13.42 -2.28
CA THR A 215 38.68 -12.33 -3.25
C THR A 215 39.49 -12.66 -4.52
N GLU A 216 39.54 -11.72 -5.48
CA GLU A 216 40.41 -11.84 -6.66
C GLU A 216 41.90 -12.04 -6.30
N ASN A 217 42.32 -11.61 -5.10
CA ASN A 217 43.68 -11.78 -4.60
C ASN A 217 43.93 -13.13 -3.92
N GLY A 218 42.92 -14.02 -3.87
CA GLY A 218 42.99 -15.35 -3.28
C GLY A 218 42.33 -15.45 -1.90
N LEU A 219 42.70 -16.51 -1.16
CA LEU A 219 42.18 -16.82 0.16
C LEU A 219 43.13 -16.31 1.25
N ASN A 220 42.61 -15.49 2.17
CA ASN A 220 43.21 -15.22 3.46
C ASN A 220 42.35 -15.88 4.55
N ASN A 221 42.92 -16.83 5.29
CA ASN A 221 42.18 -17.57 6.33
C ASN A 221 42.18 -16.88 7.71
N GLY A 222 42.59 -15.62 7.81
CA GLY A 222 42.51 -14.84 9.05
C GLY A 222 43.24 -15.49 10.22
N ASN A 223 44.47 -15.98 9.98
CA ASN A 223 45.30 -16.70 10.96
C ASN A 223 44.61 -17.91 11.63
N ASN A 224 43.55 -18.45 11.02
CA ASN A 224 42.93 -19.67 11.47
C ASN A 224 43.64 -20.88 10.86
N THR A 225 43.59 -22.01 11.57
CA THR A 225 44.06 -23.28 11.03
C THR A 225 43.12 -23.76 9.93
N ILE A 226 43.67 -24.15 8.79
CA ILE A 226 42.94 -24.91 7.76
C ILE A 226 43.07 -26.39 8.13
N THR A 227 41.97 -26.99 8.60
CA THR A 227 41.93 -28.42 8.96
C THR A 227 41.33 -29.24 7.82
N ASN A 228 41.45 -30.57 7.89
CA ASN A 228 40.91 -31.52 6.90
C ASN A 228 41.50 -31.34 5.48
N VAL A 229 42.77 -30.93 5.38
CA VAL A 229 43.52 -30.90 4.11
C VAL A 229 44.13 -32.28 3.87
N ALA A 230 43.65 -32.98 2.83
CA ALA A 230 44.21 -34.26 2.39
C ALA A 230 45.67 -34.11 1.93
N PRO A 231 46.47 -35.20 1.89
CA PRO A 231 47.81 -35.13 1.31
C PRO A 231 47.76 -34.66 -0.16
N GLY A 232 48.57 -33.66 -0.50
CA GLY A 232 48.70 -33.20 -1.88
C GLY A 232 49.25 -34.30 -2.80
N VAL A 233 48.68 -34.39 -4.00
CA VAL A 233 49.01 -35.39 -5.03
C VAL A 233 49.69 -34.71 -6.23
N ASN A 234 49.24 -33.52 -6.61
CA ASN A 234 49.80 -32.72 -7.70
C ASN A 234 50.83 -31.70 -7.19
N GLY A 235 51.69 -31.21 -8.08
CA GLY A 235 52.73 -30.23 -7.74
C GLY A 235 52.23 -28.85 -7.27
N THR A 236 50.93 -28.56 -7.42
CA THR A 236 50.30 -27.30 -7.01
C THR A 236 49.34 -27.46 -5.83
N ASP A 237 49.22 -28.66 -5.27
CA ASP A 237 48.35 -28.89 -4.12
C ASP A 237 48.97 -28.31 -2.84
N ALA A 238 48.12 -27.91 -1.89
CA ALA A 238 48.59 -27.52 -0.57
C ALA A 238 49.18 -28.73 0.17
N VAL A 239 50.34 -28.53 0.82
CA VAL A 239 51.00 -29.55 1.65
C VAL A 239 50.45 -29.50 3.07
N ASN A 240 50.00 -30.64 3.60
CA ASN A 240 49.57 -30.72 4.99
C ASN A 240 50.73 -31.03 5.96
N VAL A 241 50.49 -30.87 7.27
CA VAL A 241 51.53 -31.05 8.30
C VAL A 241 52.09 -32.48 8.33
N ASN A 242 51.30 -33.49 7.98
CA ASN A 242 51.78 -34.88 7.94
C ASN A 242 52.80 -35.08 6.81
N GLN A 243 52.55 -34.53 5.63
CA GLN A 243 53.52 -34.58 4.51
C GLN A 243 54.82 -33.85 4.85
N LEU A 244 54.72 -32.67 5.47
CA LEU A 244 55.90 -31.92 5.91
C LEU A 244 56.72 -32.70 6.96
N ARG A 245 56.05 -33.28 7.97
CA ARG A 245 56.71 -34.12 8.98
C ARG A 245 57.41 -35.31 8.37
N ASN A 246 56.78 -36.02 7.44
CA ASN A 246 57.39 -37.15 6.76
C ASN A 246 58.65 -36.75 5.96
N ALA A 247 58.61 -35.61 5.27
CA ALA A 247 59.78 -35.08 4.57
C ALA A 247 60.91 -34.70 5.54
N MET A 248 60.61 -34.06 6.67
CA MET A 248 61.61 -33.71 7.70
C MET A 248 62.26 -34.95 8.33
N HIS A 249 61.48 -35.98 8.66
CA HIS A 249 62.03 -37.23 9.20
C HIS A 249 63.01 -37.89 8.21
N SER A 250 62.73 -37.81 6.90
CA SER A 250 63.66 -38.31 5.87
C SER A 250 64.97 -37.51 5.82
N VAL A 251 64.92 -36.20 6.08
CA VAL A 251 66.11 -35.34 6.14
C VAL A 251 66.92 -35.61 7.41
N ASP A 252 66.28 -35.71 8.56
CA ASP A 252 66.94 -36.01 9.84
C ASP A 252 67.72 -37.33 9.78
N GLY A 253 67.14 -38.35 9.13
CA GLY A 253 67.82 -39.63 8.89
C GLY A 253 69.11 -39.46 8.07
N LYS A 254 69.05 -38.71 6.96
CA LYS A 254 70.24 -38.44 6.13
C LYS A 254 71.30 -37.62 6.88
N ILE A 255 70.89 -36.67 7.71
CA ILE A 255 71.82 -35.89 8.54
C ILE A 255 72.52 -36.80 9.55
N ALA A 256 71.79 -37.72 10.19
CA ALA A 256 72.37 -38.70 11.09
C ALA A 256 73.38 -39.61 10.37
N ASP A 257 73.05 -40.08 9.17
CA ASP A 257 73.95 -40.91 8.35
C ASP A 257 75.23 -40.15 7.98
N VAL A 258 75.12 -38.89 7.56
CA VAL A 258 76.27 -38.03 7.25
C VAL A 258 77.10 -37.73 8.50
N GLY A 259 76.46 -37.49 9.64
CA GLY A 259 77.13 -37.29 10.92
C GLY A 259 77.92 -38.53 11.35
N ALA A 260 77.33 -39.72 11.22
CA ALA A 260 78.00 -40.98 11.47
C ALA A 260 79.18 -41.22 10.52
N ALA A 261 79.00 -40.96 9.22
CA ALA A 261 80.06 -41.07 8.23
C ALA A 261 81.22 -40.09 8.51
N SER A 262 80.91 -38.86 8.91
CA SER A 262 81.90 -37.85 9.25
C SER A 262 82.68 -38.23 10.53
N ALA A 263 81.98 -38.74 11.55
CA ALA A 263 82.61 -39.24 12.76
C ALA A 263 83.53 -40.44 12.46
N ALA A 264 83.12 -41.35 11.59
CA ALA A 264 83.94 -42.47 11.14
C ALA A 264 85.20 -42.00 10.38
N MET A 265 85.09 -40.97 9.55
CA MET A 265 86.21 -40.41 8.80
C MET A 265 87.18 -39.61 9.68
N ALA A 266 86.69 -38.88 10.69
CA ALA A 266 87.54 -38.16 11.64
C ALA A 266 88.30 -39.09 12.60
N GLY A 267 87.85 -40.34 12.75
CA GLY A 267 88.52 -41.37 13.54
C GLY A 267 89.60 -42.16 12.78
N LEU A 268 89.87 -41.82 11.51
CA LEU A 268 90.87 -42.44 10.65
C LEU A 268 92.12 -41.55 10.54
#